data_AF-A0A5C8NZK3-F1
#
_entry.id   AF-A0A5C8NZK3-F1
#
_cell.length_a   1.000
_cell.length_b   1.000
_cell.length_c   1.000
_cell.angle_alpha   90.00
_cell.angle_beta   90.00
_cell.angle_gamma   90.00
#
_symmetry.space_group_name_H-M   'P 1'
#
loop_
_entity.id
_entity.type
_entity.pdbx_description
1 polymer ?
#
loop_
_entity_poly.entity_id
_entity_poly.type
_entity_poly.pdbx_seq_one_letter_code
_entity_poly.pdbx_strand_id
1 'polypeptide(L)'
;MFLKKLSIWLGSSQVAIILSSFVFYKEITLLSYINVAFVIGFSLLLIAMGGYVVKGRFFDIVFYSFQHTFGKMENKKRRPLSKLVPQYYKFPFITGIVLLSVVICLLIFYML
;
A
#
# COMPACT_ATOMS: atom_id res chain seq x y z
N MET A 1 2.23 -21.52 1.06
CA MET A 1 1.05 -20.62 1.17
C MET A 1 1.38 -19.15 0.88
N PHE A 2 2.51 -18.63 1.36
CA PHE A 2 2.95 -17.23 1.14
C PHE A 2 3.18 -16.88 -0.34
N LEU A 3 3.96 -17.69 -1.08
CA LEU A 3 4.21 -17.48 -2.52
C LEU A 3 2.93 -17.44 -3.36
N LYS A 4 1.95 -18.32 -3.07
CA LYS A 4 0.65 -18.32 -3.77
C LYS A 4 -0.07 -16.99 -3.59
N LYS A 5 -0.12 -16.45 -2.37
CA LYS A 5 -0.75 -15.14 -2.09
C LYS A 5 0.01 -14.00 -2.75
N LEU A 6 1.35 -14.03 -2.73
CA LEU A 6 2.16 -13.01 -3.39
C LEU A 6 1.97 -13.02 -4.91
N SER A 7 1.93 -14.20 -5.52
CA SER A 7 1.68 -14.36 -6.96
C SER A 7 0.28 -13.86 -7.36
N ILE A 8 -0.74 -14.10 -6.54
CA ILE A 8 -2.09 -13.55 -6.77
C ILE A 8 -2.07 -12.01 -6.72
N TRP A 9 -1.37 -11.42 -5.73
CA TRP A 9 -1.24 -9.97 -5.63
C TRP A 9 -0.50 -9.35 -6.83
N LEU A 10 0.60 -9.97 -7.26
CA LEU A 10 1.34 -9.54 -8.43
C LEU A 10 0.53 -9.72 -9.71
N GLY A 11 -0.17 -10.84 -9.88
CA GLY A 11 -1.04 -11.06 -11.04
C GLY A 11 -2.18 -10.03 -11.09
N SER A 12 -2.82 -9.77 -9.95
CA SER A 12 -3.88 -8.77 -9.83
C SER A 12 -3.38 -7.36 -10.15
N SER A 13 -2.16 -7.00 -9.76
CA SER A 13 -1.61 -5.69 -10.07
C SER A 13 -1.27 -5.54 -11.55
N GLN A 14 -0.78 -6.58 -12.23
CA GLN A 14 -0.56 -6.55 -13.68
C GLN A 14 -1.86 -6.35 -14.45
N VAL A 15 -2.92 -7.07 -14.07
CA VAL A 15 -4.25 -6.89 -14.68
C VAL A 15 -4.75 -5.45 -14.44
N ALA A 16 -4.60 -4.92 -13.23
CA ALA A 16 -5.00 -3.55 -12.91
C ALA A 16 -4.21 -2.51 -13.72
N ILE A 17 -2.91 -2.74 -13.97
CA ILE A 17 -2.07 -1.86 -14.79
C ILE A 17 -2.55 -1.87 -16.23
N ILE A 18 -2.74 -3.04 -16.85
CA ILE A 18 -3.17 -3.14 -18.25
C ILE A 18 -4.54 -2.47 -18.44
N LEU A 19 -5.49 -2.76 -17.55
CA LEU A 19 -6.81 -2.13 -17.58
C LEU A 19 -6.72 -0.61 -17.42
N SER A 20 -5.91 -0.12 -16.48
CA SER A 20 -5.75 1.31 -16.25
C SER A 20 -5.04 1.99 -17.42
N SER A 21 -4.03 1.37 -18.02
CA SER A 21 -3.37 1.89 -19.23
C SER A 21 -4.36 2.00 -20.39
N PHE A 22 -5.23 1.00 -20.58
CA PHE A 22 -6.28 1.06 -21.59
C PHE A 22 -7.30 2.18 -21.34
N VAL A 23 -7.71 2.39 -20.07
CA VAL A 23 -8.71 3.42 -19.72
C VAL A 23 -8.15 4.84 -19.80
N PHE A 24 -6.94 5.07 -19.26
CA PHE A 24 -6.38 6.42 -19.14
C PHE A 24 -5.58 6.86 -20.36
N TYR A 25 -4.76 5.98 -20.92
CA TYR A 25 -3.88 6.30 -22.04
C TYR A 25 -4.46 5.89 -23.39
N LYS A 26 -5.46 4.99 -23.44
CA LYS A 26 -6.09 4.42 -24.66
C LYS A 26 -5.12 3.72 -25.61
N GLU A 27 -3.87 3.60 -25.22
CA GLU A 27 -2.77 2.98 -25.95
C GLU A 27 -1.95 2.16 -24.96
N ILE A 28 -1.35 1.07 -25.45
CA ILE A 28 -0.47 0.20 -24.66
C ILE A 28 0.95 0.41 -25.15
N THR A 29 1.50 1.59 -24.86
CA THR A 29 2.91 1.90 -25.10
C THR A 29 3.73 1.59 -23.85
N LEU A 30 5.04 1.36 -24.01
CA LEU A 30 5.94 1.13 -22.88
C LEU A 30 5.87 2.28 -21.85
N LEU A 31 5.79 3.53 -22.31
CA LEU A 31 5.69 4.70 -21.45
C LEU A 31 4.36 4.74 -20.67
N SER A 32 3.24 4.40 -21.32
CA SER A 32 1.93 4.32 -20.65
C SER A 32 1.92 3.25 -19.55
N TYR A 33 2.59 2.12 -19.79
CA TYR A 33 2.74 1.05 -18.80
C TYR A 33 3.57 1.52 -17.60
N ILE A 34 4.72 2.16 -17.85
CA ILE A 34 5.62 2.68 -16.81
C ILE A 34 4.87 3.67 -15.90
N ASN A 35 4.12 4.61 -16.47
CA ASN A 35 3.38 5.62 -15.71
C ASN A 35 2.31 5.01 -14.81
N VAL A 36 1.50 4.09 -15.36
CA VAL A 36 0.42 3.46 -14.60
C VAL A 36 0.98 2.51 -13.54
N ALA A 37 2.01 1.72 -13.88
CA ALA A 37 2.69 0.84 -12.93
C ALA A 37 3.33 1.62 -11.77
N PHE A 38 3.88 2.80 -12.05
CA PHE A 38 4.40 3.70 -11.01
C PHE A 38 3.29 4.14 -10.05
N VAL A 39 2.17 4.65 -10.58
CA VAL A 39 1.04 5.13 -9.74
C VAL A 39 0.48 4.00 -8.88
N ILE A 40 0.28 2.81 -9.45
CA ILE A 40 -0.24 1.64 -8.73
C ILE A 40 0.77 1.16 -7.68
N GLY A 41 2.04 1.00 -8.06
CA GLY A 41 3.11 0.58 -7.15
C GLY A 41 3.29 1.53 -5.97
N PHE A 42 3.29 2.84 -6.24
CA PHE A 42 3.39 3.87 -5.22
C PHE A 42 2.17 3.89 -4.29
N SER A 43 0.96 3.78 -4.84
CA SER A 43 -0.29 3.72 -4.06
C SER A 43 -0.32 2.51 -3.11
N LEU A 44 0.12 1.34 -3.58
CA LEU A 44 0.24 0.14 -2.75
C LEU A 44 1.21 0.33 -1.59
N LEU A 45 2.33 1.01 -1.84
CA LEU A 45 3.35 1.30 -0.84
C LEU A 45 2.80 2.28 0.21
N LEU A 46 2.11 3.34 -0.21
CA LEU A 46 1.45 4.28 0.70
C LEU A 46 0.38 3.60 1.58
N ILE A 47 -0.48 2.77 1.00
CA ILE A 47 -1.49 2.02 1.75
C ILE A 47 -0.82 1.09 2.77
N ALA A 48 0.26 0.41 2.39
CA ALA A 48 0.98 -0.48 3.27
C ALA A 48 1.68 0.27 4.43
N MET A 49 2.31 1.42 4.13
CA MET A 49 2.94 2.26 5.14
C MET A 49 1.90 2.90 6.07
N GLY A 50 0.79 3.40 5.53
CA GLY A 50 -0.34 3.89 6.32
C GLY A 50 -0.87 2.80 7.26
N GLY A 51 -1.10 1.60 6.74
CA GLY A 51 -1.48 0.45 7.57
C GLY A 51 -0.44 0.10 8.64
N TYR A 52 0.85 0.22 8.33
CA TYR A 52 1.93 0.02 9.30
C TYR A 52 1.91 1.08 10.41
N VAL A 53 1.72 2.36 10.08
CA VAL A 53 1.62 3.46 11.06
C VAL A 53 0.38 3.31 11.94
N VAL A 54 -0.76 2.93 11.35
CA VAL A 54 -2.01 2.71 12.10
C VAL A 54 -1.92 1.51 13.03
N LYS A 55 -1.27 0.42 12.59
CA LYS A 55 -0.94 -0.70 13.46
C LYS A 55 0.06 -0.32 14.54
N GLY A 56 1.01 0.57 14.21
CA GLY A 56 1.93 1.13 15.18
C GLY A 56 1.17 1.70 16.37
N ARG A 57 1.78 1.66 17.55
CA ARG A 57 1.19 2.28 18.77
C ARG A 57 1.08 3.80 18.65
N PHE A 58 1.43 4.40 17.52
CA PHE A 58 1.30 5.82 17.23
C PHE A 58 -0.11 6.33 17.51
N PHE A 59 -1.12 5.72 16.89
CA PHE A 59 -2.52 6.14 17.12
C PHE A 59 -2.99 5.81 18.53
N ASP A 60 -2.54 4.70 19.12
CA ASP A 60 -2.88 4.37 20.52
C ASP A 60 -2.32 5.41 21.50
N ILE A 61 -1.10 5.90 21.27
CA ILE A 61 -0.44 6.93 22.08
C ILE A 61 -1.16 8.26 21.90
N VAL A 62 -1.44 8.67 20.66
CA VAL A 62 -2.17 9.93 20.38
C VAL A 62 -3.55 9.91 21.04
N PHE A 63 -4.32 8.83 20.85
CA PHE A 63 -5.63 8.69 21.49
C PHE A 63 -5.52 8.65 23.01
N TYR A 64 -4.49 8.00 23.56
CA TYR A 64 -4.23 7.99 25.00
C TYR A 64 -3.94 9.40 25.53
N SER A 65 -3.09 10.18 24.86
CA SER A 65 -2.76 11.55 25.27
C SER A 65 -3.98 12.48 25.22
N PHE A 66 -4.78 12.42 24.15
CA PHE A 66 -6.01 13.22 24.07
C PHE A 66 -7.02 12.83 25.16
N GLN A 67 -7.20 11.54 25.42
CA GLN A 67 -8.11 11.08 26.49
C GLN A 67 -7.59 11.38 27.89
N HIS A 68 -6.28 11.36 28.10
CA HIS A 68 -5.67 11.69 29.39
C HIS A 68 -5.81 13.17 29.72
N THR A 69 -5.64 14.04 28.72
CA THR A 69 -5.72 15.49 28.91
C THR A 69 -7.16 16.01 28.91
N PHE A 70 -8.08 15.40 28.14
CA PHE A 70 -9.43 15.94 27.94
C PHE A 70 -10.58 15.01 28.41
N GLY A 71 -10.33 13.77 28.81
CA GLY A 71 -11.39 12.76 29.02
C GLY A 71 -11.53 12.23 30.45
N LYS A 72 -12.75 12.32 31.02
CA LYS A 72 -13.19 11.61 32.25
C LYS A 72 -13.54 10.12 32.02
N MET A 73 -12.95 9.44 31.02
CA MET A 73 -13.35 8.06 30.68
C MET A 73 -12.57 7.00 31.48
N GLU A 74 -13.31 6.16 32.19
CA GLU A 74 -12.81 5.04 32.98
C GLU A 74 -12.07 3.99 32.11
N ASN A 75 -10.92 3.50 32.60
CA ASN A 75 -9.94 2.70 31.86
C ASN A 75 -10.47 1.38 31.24
N LYS A 76 -11.65 0.89 31.65
CA LYS A 76 -12.10 -0.50 31.44
C LYS A 76 -12.77 -0.78 30.07
N LYS A 77 -13.12 0.22 29.27
CA LYS A 77 -13.80 0.05 27.95
C LYS A 77 -12.92 0.34 26.72
N ARG A 78 -11.63 0.60 26.88
CA ARG A 78 -10.77 1.06 25.77
C ARG A 78 -10.29 -0.11 24.90
N ARG A 79 -10.69 -0.12 23.61
CA ARG A 79 -10.11 -0.99 22.58
C ARG A 79 -9.07 -0.18 21.78
N PRO A 80 -7.78 -0.56 21.80
CA PRO A 80 -6.74 0.16 21.06
C PRO A 80 -6.98 0.03 19.55
N LEU A 81 -6.84 1.13 18.81
CA LEU A 81 -7.04 1.17 17.36
C LEU A 81 -6.08 0.24 16.64
N SER A 82 -4.87 0.05 17.18
CA SER A 82 -3.89 -0.89 16.64
C SER A 82 -4.39 -2.34 16.55
N LYS A 83 -5.37 -2.73 17.39
CA LYS A 83 -5.98 -4.07 17.37
C LYS A 83 -7.18 -4.19 16.43
N LEU A 84 -7.72 -3.08 15.93
CA LEU A 84 -8.84 -3.07 15.00
C LEU A 84 -8.39 -3.20 13.53
N VAL A 85 -7.14 -2.87 13.21
CA VAL A 85 -6.65 -2.90 11.83
C VAL A 85 -6.12 -4.27 11.44
N PRO A 86 -6.65 -4.89 10.37
CA PRO A 86 -6.21 -6.21 9.93
C PRO A 86 -4.75 -6.21 9.44
N GLN A 87 -4.03 -7.29 9.75
CA GLN A 87 -2.57 -7.39 9.67
C GLN A 87 -1.98 -7.54 8.24
N TYR A 88 -2.75 -7.27 7.18
CA TYR A 88 -2.39 -7.69 5.82
C TYR A 88 -1.52 -6.69 5.03
N TYR A 89 -0.87 -5.72 5.68
CA TYR A 89 -0.02 -4.70 5.01
C TYR A 89 1.26 -5.25 4.36
N LYS A 90 1.72 -6.46 4.72
CA LYS A 90 2.97 -7.03 4.16
C LYS A 90 2.89 -7.31 2.67
N PHE A 91 1.75 -7.78 2.17
CA PHE A 91 1.55 -8.10 0.76
C PHE A 91 1.53 -6.85 -0.15
N PRO A 92 0.75 -5.79 0.14
CA PRO A 92 0.81 -4.55 -0.64
C PRO A 92 2.19 -3.88 -0.56
N PHE A 93 2.90 -4.00 0.57
CA PHE A 93 4.27 -3.48 0.70
C PHE A 93 5.25 -4.15 -0.28
N ILE A 94 5.33 -5.48 -0.24
CA ILE A 94 6.29 -6.23 -1.09
C ILE A 94 5.92 -6.04 -2.57
N THR A 95 4.63 -6.08 -2.91
CA THR A 95 4.19 -5.88 -4.29
C THR A 95 4.45 -4.47 -4.80
N GLY A 96 4.25 -3.44 -3.97
CA GLY A 96 4.59 -2.06 -4.28
C GLY A 96 6.10 -1.89 -4.54
N ILE A 97 6.96 -2.45 -3.69
CA ILE A 97 8.43 -2.40 -3.88
C ILE A 97 8.82 -3.08 -5.19
N VAL A 98 8.34 -4.31 -5.44
CA VAL A 98 8.67 -5.05 -6.67
C VAL A 98 8.24 -4.27 -7.91
N LEU A 99 7.03 -3.70 -7.90
CA LEU A 99 6.55 -2.86 -9.00
C LEU A 99 7.43 -1.64 -9.24
N LEU A 100 7.81 -0.92 -8.19
CA LEU A 100 8.67 0.26 -8.31
C LEU A 100 10.08 -0.11 -8.80
N SER A 101 10.64 -1.24 -8.35
CA SER A 101 11.92 -1.74 -8.87
C SER A 101 11.85 -2.07 -10.37
N VAL A 102 10.76 -2.70 -10.82
CA VAL A 102 10.52 -2.96 -12.24
C VAL A 102 10.37 -1.67 -13.03
N VAL A 103 9.60 -0.71 -12.51
CA VAL A 103 9.42 0.61 -13.13
C VAL A 103 10.75 1.34 -13.30
N ILE A 104 11.60 1.36 -12.27
CA ILE A 104 12.94 1.98 -12.36
C ILE A 104 13.79 1.30 -13.43
N CYS A 105 13.79 -0.04 -13.48
CA CYS A 105 14.52 -0.79 -14.50
C CYS A 105 14.02 -0.48 -15.93
N LEU A 106 12.70 -0.45 -16.13
CA LEU A 106 12.09 -0.11 -17.41
C LEU A 106 12.33 1.33 -17.82
N LEU A 107 12.38 2.26 -16.87
CA LEU A 107 12.64 3.67 -17.12
C LEU A 107 14.09 3.90 -17.55
N ILE A 108 15.05 3.21 -16.91
CA ILE A 108 16.45 3.18 -17.36
C ILE A 108 16.55 2.61 -18.77
N PHE A 109 15.87 1.48 -19.04
CA PHE A 109 15.86 0.85 -20.36
C PHE A 109 15.23 1.75 -21.43
N TYR A 110 14.16 2.48 -21.10
CA TYR A 110 13.50 3.40 -22.03
C TYR A 110 14.37 4.62 -22.40
N MET A 111 15.30 5.00 -21.51
CA MET A 111 16.24 6.11 -21.74
C MET A 111 17.50 5.72 -22.50
N LEU A 112 17.78 4.41 -22.64
CA LEU A 112 18.96 3.87 -23.31
C LEU A 112 18.73 3.73 -24.82
#